data_AF-A0A2G8XSI5-F1
#
_entry.id   AF-A0A2G8XSI5-F1
#
_cell.length_a   1.000
_cell.length_b   1.000
_cell.length_c   1.000
_cell.angle_alpha   90.00
_cell.angle_beta   90.00
_cell.angle_gamma   90.00
#
_symmetry.space_group_name_H-M   'P 1'
#
loop_
_entity.id
_entity.type
_entity.pdbx_description
1 polymer ?
#
loop_
_entity_poly.entity_id
_entity_poly.type
_entity_poly.pdbx_seq_one_letter_code
_entity_poly.pdbx_strand_id
1 'polypeptide(L)'
;MNAQKGAVHQEPLRGRLEEDEEEEDEFEDDEFDDEDEGEDEGEDEEYDEDDDEDYDPMTPRGPLDNNNYGEVWLPIQARPRRNRKNRAVRQLVQENLVKPSSLIYPLFVHDEETSVPIPSMPGQNRLSMEDLLKEVGEARSYGIKAFMLFPKVDDELKSVMAEESYNPDGLLPRAIMALKEAFPDVLLLADVALDPYSSMGHDGVVDEQSGKILNDLTVHQLCKQAITLARAGADMVCPSDMMDGRVSAIRESLDMEGCTDTSILAYSCKYASSFYGPFRDALDSHMVGGTDKKTYQMDPSNSREAEREAEAGRRDRA
;
A
#
# COMPACT_ATOMS: atom_id res chain seq x y z
N MET A 1 -23.12 59.51 -5.07
CA MET A 1 -22.78 59.87 -6.46
C MET A 1 -21.80 58.84 -6.99
N ASN A 2 -22.19 58.15 -8.07
CA ASN A 2 -21.45 57.29 -9.03
C ASN A 2 -20.41 56.29 -8.48
N ALA A 3 -20.59 54.96 -8.50
CA ALA A 3 -20.92 54.03 -9.59
C ALA A 3 -19.88 54.01 -10.74
N GLN A 4 -19.08 52.95 -10.82
CA GLN A 4 -18.75 52.30 -12.08
C GLN A 4 -18.37 50.83 -11.87
N LYS A 5 -19.18 49.97 -12.49
CA LYS A 5 -19.04 48.52 -12.64
C LYS A 5 -18.12 48.25 -13.83
N GLY A 6 -17.21 47.30 -13.71
CA GLY A 6 -16.54 46.65 -14.83
C GLY A 6 -16.85 45.16 -14.80
N ALA A 7 -17.79 44.71 -15.63
CA ALA A 7 -18.10 43.30 -15.84
C ALA A 7 -17.21 42.79 -16.98
N VAL A 8 -16.47 41.70 -16.74
CA VAL A 8 -15.77 40.95 -17.79
C VAL A 8 -16.60 39.70 -18.06
N HIS A 9 -17.19 39.66 -19.24
CA HIS A 9 -17.88 38.53 -19.83
C HIS A 9 -16.81 37.56 -20.34
N GLN A 10 -16.80 36.31 -19.87
CA GLN A 10 -16.11 35.21 -20.55
C GLN A 10 -17.17 34.19 -20.98
N GLU A 11 -17.30 34.01 -22.28
CA GLU A 11 -18.12 32.97 -22.91
C GLU A 11 -17.43 31.60 -22.83
N PRO A 12 -18.18 30.49 -22.85
CA PRO A 12 -17.64 29.15 -22.69
C PRO A 12 -17.08 28.61 -24.01
N LEU A 13 -15.86 28.09 -23.97
CA LEU A 13 -15.25 27.36 -25.07
C LEU A 13 -15.93 26.00 -25.23
N ARG A 14 -16.71 25.84 -26.31
CA ARG A 14 -17.14 24.54 -26.84
C ARG A 14 -16.16 24.09 -27.93
N GLY A 15 -15.70 22.85 -27.80
CA GLY A 15 -15.02 22.08 -28.85
C GLY A 15 -14.30 20.90 -28.19
N ARG A 16 -14.24 19.70 -28.72
CA ARG A 16 -14.92 19.00 -29.83
C ARG A 16 -14.62 17.52 -29.47
N LEU A 17 -15.64 16.68 -29.36
CA LEU A 17 -15.45 15.24 -29.17
C LEU A 17 -14.87 14.72 -30.49
N GLU A 18 -13.67 14.14 -30.43
CA GLU A 18 -13.14 13.27 -31.49
C GLU A 18 -13.34 11.84 -30.99
N GLU A 19 -13.99 11.07 -31.85
CA GLU A 19 -14.36 9.67 -31.71
C GLU A 19 -13.09 8.85 -31.97
N ASP A 20 -12.66 8.03 -31.01
CA ASP A 20 -11.62 7.03 -31.23
C ASP A 20 -12.27 5.84 -31.95
N GLU A 21 -11.96 5.67 -33.23
CA GLU A 21 -12.30 4.48 -34.02
C GLU A 21 -11.38 3.32 -33.59
N GLU A 22 -12.00 2.20 -33.21
CA GLU A 22 -11.34 0.91 -32.94
C GLU A 22 -10.92 0.28 -34.29
N GLU A 23 -9.62 0.13 -34.54
CA GLU A 23 -9.12 -0.74 -35.62
C GLU A 23 -9.01 -2.18 -35.08
N GLU A 24 -9.88 -3.06 -35.59
CA GLU A 24 -9.80 -4.51 -35.47
C GLU A 24 -8.81 -5.04 -36.52
N ASP A 25 -7.69 -5.65 -36.09
CA ASP A 25 -6.78 -6.36 -36.98
C ASP A 25 -7.34 -7.78 -37.28
N GLU A 26 -7.85 -7.95 -38.50
CA GLU A 26 -8.19 -9.25 -39.09
C GLU A 26 -6.90 -10.04 -39.40
N PHE A 27 -6.77 -11.23 -38.82
CA PHE A 27 -5.76 -12.22 -39.20
C PHE A 27 -6.25 -12.99 -40.44
N GLU A 28 -5.58 -12.81 -41.59
CA GLU A 28 -5.73 -13.69 -42.75
C GLU A 28 -4.81 -14.91 -42.61
N ASP A 29 -5.42 -16.09 -42.58
CA ASP A 29 -4.78 -17.40 -42.69
C ASP A 29 -4.50 -17.68 -44.18
N ASP A 30 -3.23 -17.68 -44.59
CA ASP A 30 -2.86 -18.12 -45.95
C ASP A 30 -2.66 -19.64 -46.00
N GLU A 31 -3.52 -20.25 -46.83
CA GLU A 31 -3.60 -21.66 -47.17
C GLU A 31 -2.32 -22.21 -47.80
N PHE A 32 -1.98 -23.42 -47.40
CA PHE A 32 -0.87 -24.23 -47.90
C PHE A 32 -1.37 -24.97 -49.14
N ASP A 33 -0.87 -24.63 -50.33
CA ASP A 33 -1.16 -25.35 -51.58
C ASP A 33 0.06 -26.19 -51.97
N ASP A 34 -0.12 -27.52 -51.83
CA ASP A 34 0.73 -28.56 -52.39
C ASP A 34 0.44 -28.70 -53.88
N GLU A 35 1.49 -28.76 -54.72
CA GLU A 35 1.65 -29.60 -55.93
C GLU A 35 2.74 -29.01 -56.83
N ASP A 36 3.85 -29.73 -57.04
CA ASP A 36 4.16 -30.28 -58.38
C ASP A 36 5.32 -31.28 -58.29
N GLU A 37 5.11 -32.47 -58.86
CA GLU A 37 6.11 -33.52 -59.07
C GLU A 37 6.82 -33.27 -60.41
N GLY A 38 8.13 -33.05 -60.37
CA GLY A 38 8.98 -33.03 -61.56
C GLY A 38 10.22 -33.89 -61.36
N GLU A 39 10.22 -35.06 -61.99
CA GLU A 39 11.42 -35.89 -62.21
C GLU A 39 12.42 -35.09 -63.06
N ASP A 40 13.65 -34.91 -62.59
CA ASP A 40 14.78 -34.61 -63.47
C ASP A 40 16.04 -35.37 -63.05
N GLU A 41 16.74 -35.79 -64.08
CA GLU A 41 17.70 -36.87 -64.13
C GLU A 41 19.01 -36.51 -63.42
N GLY A 42 19.65 -37.51 -62.82
CA GLY A 42 20.96 -37.35 -62.19
C GLY A 42 22.02 -37.00 -63.22
N GLU A 43 22.41 -35.73 -63.24
CA GLU A 43 23.73 -35.31 -63.70
C GLU A 43 24.62 -35.16 -62.46
N ASP A 44 25.69 -35.94 -62.44
CA ASP A 44 26.78 -35.81 -61.48
C ASP A 44 27.42 -34.42 -61.65
N GLU A 45 26.87 -33.41 -60.98
CA GLU A 45 27.56 -32.13 -60.79
C GLU A 45 28.77 -32.40 -59.89
N GLU A 46 29.95 -32.29 -60.50
CA GLU A 46 31.23 -32.21 -59.81
C GLU A 46 31.08 -31.24 -58.64
N TYR A 47 31.35 -31.71 -57.42
CA TYR A 47 31.56 -30.83 -56.29
C TYR A 47 32.73 -29.91 -56.65
N ASP A 48 32.43 -28.70 -57.11
CA ASP A 48 33.39 -27.60 -57.12
C ASP A 48 33.78 -27.37 -55.65
N GLU A 49 34.88 -28.01 -55.23
CA GLU A 49 35.57 -27.83 -53.94
C GLU A 49 36.19 -26.42 -53.80
N ASP A 50 35.70 -25.43 -54.53
CA ASP A 50 36.29 -24.09 -54.65
C ASP A 50 35.32 -22.95 -54.28
N ASP A 51 34.35 -23.22 -53.40
CA ASP A 51 33.63 -22.16 -52.68
C ASP A 51 33.65 -22.38 -51.16
N ASP A 52 34.82 -22.79 -50.65
CA ASP A 52 35.26 -22.46 -49.29
C ASP A 52 35.56 -20.93 -49.22
N GLU A 53 34.58 -20.08 -49.54
CA GLU A 53 34.57 -18.70 -49.05
C GLU A 53 34.42 -18.79 -47.52
N ASP A 54 35.58 -18.76 -46.86
CA ASP A 54 35.82 -18.63 -45.42
C ASP A 54 34.52 -18.38 -44.64
N TYR A 55 33.96 -19.43 -44.02
CA TYR A 55 32.96 -19.25 -42.96
C TYR A 55 33.62 -18.44 -41.85
N ASP A 56 33.48 -17.12 -41.91
CA ASP A 56 33.96 -16.22 -40.89
C ASP A 56 32.84 -16.02 -39.87
N PRO A 57 32.93 -16.63 -38.67
CA PRO A 57 31.95 -16.43 -37.61
C PRO A 57 31.89 -14.98 -37.09
N MET A 58 32.80 -14.10 -37.55
CA MET A 58 32.82 -12.67 -37.26
C MET A 58 32.14 -11.82 -38.33
N THR A 59 31.87 -12.37 -39.52
CA THR A 59 31.10 -11.68 -40.55
C THR A 59 29.63 -11.64 -40.12
N PRO A 60 29.04 -10.45 -39.89
CA PRO A 60 27.69 -10.36 -39.36
C PRO A 60 26.67 -10.92 -40.35
N ARG A 61 26.22 -12.17 -40.15
CA ARG A 61 25.04 -12.72 -40.82
C ARG A 61 23.82 -12.42 -39.94
N GLY A 62 22.97 -11.47 -40.35
CA GLY A 62 21.75 -11.09 -39.62
C GLY A 62 21.66 -9.60 -39.25
N PRO A 63 20.98 -9.20 -38.15
CA PRO A 63 20.69 -7.79 -37.81
C PRO A 63 21.91 -6.98 -37.32
N LEU A 64 23.11 -7.55 -37.42
CA LEU A 64 24.37 -6.93 -36.99
C LEU A 64 25.09 -6.38 -38.22
N ASP A 65 25.85 -5.30 -38.00
CA ASP A 65 26.64 -4.60 -39.02
C ASP A 65 28.01 -4.23 -38.41
N ASN A 66 28.87 -3.51 -39.14
CA ASN A 66 30.13 -2.97 -38.64
C ASN A 66 30.11 -1.43 -38.64
N ASN A 67 30.72 -0.80 -37.63
CA ASN A 67 30.88 0.66 -37.60
C ASN A 67 32.04 1.12 -38.52
N ASN A 68 32.29 2.44 -38.59
CA ASN A 68 33.36 3.03 -39.40
C ASN A 68 34.80 2.51 -39.11
N TYR A 69 34.99 1.77 -38.01
CA TYR A 69 36.27 1.20 -37.60
C TYR A 69 36.29 -0.35 -37.68
N GLY A 70 35.26 -0.95 -38.28
CA GLY A 70 35.13 -2.41 -38.41
C GLY A 70 34.63 -3.12 -37.15
N GLU A 71 34.26 -2.42 -36.08
CA GLU A 71 33.73 -3.06 -34.87
C GLU A 71 32.25 -3.44 -35.03
N VAL A 72 31.82 -4.52 -34.38
CA VAL A 72 30.42 -4.97 -34.39
C VAL A 72 29.47 -3.87 -33.91
N TRP A 73 28.44 -3.60 -34.69
CA TRP A 73 27.47 -2.53 -34.49
C TRP A 73 26.05 -3.02 -34.78
N LEU A 74 25.17 -2.87 -33.79
CA LEU A 74 23.72 -3.03 -33.98
C LEU A 74 23.11 -1.64 -34.23
N PRO A 75 22.49 -1.35 -35.40
CA PRO A 75 22.07 0.01 -35.80
C PRO A 75 20.79 0.55 -35.13
N ILE A 76 20.53 0.22 -33.86
CA ILE A 76 19.41 0.80 -33.10
C ILE A 76 19.67 2.28 -32.72
N GLN A 77 18.63 3.11 -32.83
CA GLN A 77 18.68 4.53 -32.47
C GLN A 77 18.56 4.74 -30.96
N ALA A 78 17.45 4.28 -30.38
CA ALA A 78 17.19 4.38 -28.94
C ALA A 78 18.16 3.47 -28.18
N ARG A 79 18.98 4.07 -27.31
CA ARG A 79 19.91 3.32 -26.44
C ARG A 79 19.73 3.71 -24.97
N PRO A 80 18.71 3.14 -24.28
CA PRO A 80 18.44 3.45 -22.87
C PRO A 80 19.63 3.18 -21.93
N ARG A 81 20.55 2.28 -22.32
CA ARG A 81 21.82 2.06 -21.59
C ARG A 81 22.65 3.33 -21.42
N ARG A 82 22.50 4.34 -22.29
CA ARG A 82 23.17 5.65 -22.17
C ARG A 82 22.80 6.38 -20.87
N ASN A 83 21.54 6.26 -20.42
CA ASN A 83 21.08 6.81 -19.13
C ASN A 83 21.57 6.02 -17.91
N ARG A 84 22.19 4.85 -18.13
CA ARG A 84 22.71 3.97 -17.07
C ARG A 84 24.23 3.89 -17.07
N LYS A 85 24.94 4.73 -17.84
CA LYS A 85 26.38 4.58 -18.08
C LYS A 85 27.26 4.76 -16.84
N ASN A 86 26.87 5.60 -15.89
CA ASN A 86 27.61 5.83 -14.64
C ASN A 86 26.69 6.38 -13.55
N ARG A 87 27.21 6.47 -12.31
CA ARG A 87 26.45 6.94 -11.15
C ARG A 87 25.90 8.36 -11.35
N ALA A 88 26.70 9.29 -11.87
CA ALA A 88 26.28 10.68 -12.05
C ALA A 88 25.06 10.81 -12.98
N VAL A 89 25.05 10.08 -14.10
CA VAL A 89 23.92 10.08 -15.03
C VAL A 89 22.70 9.42 -14.41
N ARG A 90 22.88 8.29 -13.70
CA ARG A 90 21.79 7.61 -13.00
C ARG A 90 21.14 8.49 -11.94
N GLN A 91 21.92 9.30 -11.22
CA GLN A 91 21.39 10.26 -10.25
C GLN A 91 20.63 11.42 -10.90
N LEU A 92 21.02 11.85 -12.11
CA LEU A 92 20.32 12.91 -12.85
C LEU A 92 18.91 12.49 -13.29
N VAL A 93 18.74 11.22 -13.65
CA VAL A 93 17.46 10.67 -14.16
C VAL A 93 16.68 9.89 -13.10
N GLN A 94 17.05 9.99 -11.83
CA GLN A 94 16.42 9.24 -10.75
C GLN A 94 15.00 9.79 -10.47
N GLU A 95 13.98 8.95 -10.65
CA GLU A 95 12.56 9.34 -10.53
C GLU A 95 12.08 9.41 -9.07
N ASN A 96 12.65 8.59 -8.18
CA ASN A 96 12.17 8.44 -6.81
C ASN A 96 13.31 8.50 -5.80
N LEU A 97 13.05 9.11 -4.64
CA LEU A 97 13.98 9.22 -3.51
C LEU A 97 13.28 8.74 -2.23
N VAL A 98 14.05 8.10 -1.35
CA VAL A 98 13.60 7.73 0.00
C VAL A 98 14.35 8.59 1.01
N LYS A 99 13.64 9.09 2.02
CA LYS A 99 14.20 9.88 3.12
C LYS A 99 13.59 9.41 4.45
N PRO A 100 14.28 9.57 5.60
CA PRO A 100 13.77 9.13 6.90
C PRO A 100 12.37 9.69 7.23
N SER A 101 12.10 10.94 6.88
CA SER A 101 10.81 11.58 7.14
C SER A 101 9.64 11.04 6.30
N SER A 102 9.89 10.13 5.37
CA SER A 102 8.85 9.41 4.60
C SER A 102 8.53 8.05 5.22
N LEU A 103 9.21 7.66 6.30
CA LEU A 103 9.01 6.40 6.99
C LEU A 103 8.14 6.62 8.23
N ILE A 104 7.19 5.70 8.44
CA ILE A 104 6.39 5.59 9.67
C ILE A 104 6.91 4.35 10.39
N TYR A 105 7.26 4.47 11.67
CA TYR A 105 7.77 3.35 12.44
C TYR A 105 6.65 2.74 13.33
N PRO A 106 6.12 1.56 13.00
CA PRO A 106 5.16 0.86 13.85
C PRO A 106 5.83 0.29 15.10
N LEU A 107 5.22 0.52 16.26
CA LEU A 107 5.70 0.11 17.58
C LEU A 107 4.60 -0.62 18.35
N PHE A 108 4.99 -1.64 19.11
CA PHE A 108 4.11 -2.43 19.94
C PHE A 108 4.32 -2.07 21.41
N VAL A 109 3.24 -1.82 22.15
CA VAL A 109 3.29 -1.49 23.58
C VAL A 109 2.47 -2.50 24.37
N HIS A 110 2.94 -2.90 25.55
CA HIS A 110 2.19 -3.70 26.53
C HIS A 110 2.23 -3.03 27.92
N ASP A 111 1.36 -3.47 28.83
CA ASP A 111 1.28 -2.91 30.19
C ASP A 111 2.14 -3.70 31.19
N GLU A 112 3.39 -3.98 30.82
CA GLU A 112 4.36 -4.72 31.63
C GLU A 112 5.58 -3.84 31.95
N GLU A 113 6.31 -4.18 33.02
CA GLU A 113 7.50 -3.42 33.42
C GLU A 113 8.68 -3.56 32.44
N THR A 114 8.79 -4.72 31.76
CA THR A 114 9.94 -5.05 30.91
C THR A 114 9.53 -5.41 29.50
N SER A 115 10.25 -4.87 28.52
CA SER A 115 10.06 -5.20 27.10
C SER A 115 10.34 -6.68 26.80
N VAL A 116 9.55 -7.26 25.90
CA VAL A 116 9.62 -8.69 25.53
C VAL A 116 9.81 -8.85 24.01
N PRO A 117 10.80 -9.64 23.55
CA PRO A 117 10.99 -9.92 22.13
C PRO A 117 9.79 -10.61 21.48
N ILE A 118 9.54 -10.29 20.21
CA ILE A 118 8.54 -10.97 19.37
C ILE A 118 9.28 -11.97 18.46
N PRO A 119 9.24 -13.29 18.71
CA PRO A 119 10.09 -14.26 18.01
C PRO A 119 9.89 -14.30 16.49
N SER A 120 8.65 -14.10 16.02
CA SER A 120 8.30 -14.07 14.60
C SER A 120 8.62 -12.74 13.92
N MET A 121 9.03 -11.71 14.67
CA MET A 121 9.48 -10.41 14.17
C MET A 121 10.88 -10.08 14.71
N PRO A 122 11.95 -10.72 14.21
CA PRO A 122 13.31 -10.53 14.72
C PRO A 122 13.72 -9.06 14.75
N GLY A 123 14.20 -8.61 15.92
CA GLY A 123 14.58 -7.22 16.16
C GLY A 123 13.44 -6.30 16.62
N GLN A 124 12.21 -6.81 16.77
CA GLN A 124 11.08 -6.08 17.33
C GLN A 124 10.69 -6.64 18.71
N ASN A 125 10.21 -5.77 19.58
CA ASN A 125 9.76 -6.09 20.93
C ASN A 125 8.36 -5.54 21.15
N ARG A 126 7.62 -6.16 22.08
CA ARG A 126 6.55 -5.50 22.83
C ARG A 126 7.24 -4.65 23.89
N LEU A 127 7.11 -3.33 23.80
CA LEU A 127 7.85 -2.39 24.63
C LEU A 127 7.07 -2.05 25.89
N SER A 128 7.77 -1.98 27.03
CA SER A 128 7.25 -1.29 28.21
C SER A 128 7.12 0.21 27.92
N MET A 129 6.34 0.93 28.74
CA MET A 129 6.17 2.38 28.55
C MET A 129 7.51 3.14 28.58
N GLU A 130 8.43 2.74 29.46
CA GLU A 130 9.74 3.37 29.57
C GLU A 130 10.56 3.19 28.29
N ASP A 131 10.61 1.95 27.77
CA ASP A 131 11.39 1.64 26.57
C ASP A 131 10.74 2.19 25.31
N LEU A 132 9.40 2.33 25.27
CA LEU A 132 8.69 3.02 24.19
C LEU A 132 9.18 4.47 24.04
N LEU A 133 9.32 5.20 25.16
CA LEU A 133 9.84 6.58 25.13
C LEU A 133 11.29 6.64 24.65
N LYS A 134 12.14 5.68 25.06
CA LYS A 134 13.54 5.58 24.60
C LYS A 134 13.60 5.30 23.09
N GLU A 135 12.84 4.32 22.62
CA GLU A 135 12.81 3.89 21.22
C GLU A 135 12.37 5.04 20.29
N VAL A 136 11.30 5.74 20.66
CA VAL A 136 10.84 6.93 19.92
C VAL A 136 11.90 8.03 19.93
N GLY A 137 12.53 8.28 21.09
CA GLY A 137 13.60 9.27 21.21
C GLY A 137 14.80 8.97 20.31
N GLU A 138 15.23 7.71 20.25
CA GLU A 138 16.32 7.26 19.38
C GLU A 138 15.94 7.37 17.90
N ALA A 139 14.79 6.81 17.49
CA ALA A 139 14.33 6.86 16.11
C ALA A 139 14.16 8.31 15.60
N ARG A 140 13.68 9.20 16.48
CA ARG A 140 13.59 10.65 16.21
C ARG A 140 14.95 11.27 15.93
N SER A 141 16.01 10.83 16.63
CA SER A 141 17.38 11.32 16.41
C SER A 141 17.92 10.97 15.01
N TYR A 142 17.41 9.90 14.39
CA TYR A 142 17.72 9.50 13.01
C TYR A 142 16.80 10.15 11.96
N GLY A 143 15.85 10.99 12.38
CA GLY A 143 14.97 11.76 11.50
C GLY A 143 13.62 11.11 11.20
N ILE A 144 13.26 10.02 11.89
CA ILE A 144 11.89 9.49 11.89
C ILE A 144 11.00 10.46 12.65
N LYS A 145 9.80 10.73 12.12
CA LYS A 145 8.87 11.69 12.73
C LYS A 145 7.50 11.11 13.04
N ALA A 146 7.14 10.00 12.41
CA ALA A 146 5.83 9.40 12.49
C ALA A 146 5.91 8.00 13.11
N PHE A 147 5.08 7.75 14.10
CA PHE A 147 5.05 6.51 14.87
C PHE A 147 3.63 5.96 14.91
N MET A 148 3.48 4.69 14.55
CA MET A 148 2.18 4.01 14.61
C MET A 148 2.16 3.09 15.82
N LEU A 149 1.14 3.23 16.67
CA LEU A 149 1.09 2.56 17.96
C LEU A 149 0.06 1.43 17.96
N PHE A 150 0.50 0.25 18.42
CA PHE A 150 -0.37 -0.92 18.58
C PHE A 150 -0.27 -1.50 20.00
N PRO A 151 -1.39 -1.63 20.73
CA PRO A 151 -1.39 -2.14 22.09
C PRO A 151 -1.58 -3.67 22.12
N LYS A 152 -0.69 -4.40 22.80
CA LYS A 152 -1.00 -5.76 23.30
C LYS A 152 -1.77 -5.58 24.60
N VAL A 153 -3.07 -5.84 24.56
CA VAL A 153 -3.98 -5.72 25.70
C VAL A 153 -3.96 -7.00 26.54
N ASP A 154 -4.22 -6.90 27.84
CA ASP A 154 -4.45 -8.07 28.70
C ASP A 154 -5.69 -8.84 28.24
N ASP A 155 -5.64 -10.16 28.28
CA ASP A 155 -6.78 -11.00 27.87
C ASP A 155 -7.99 -10.81 28.78
N GLU A 156 -7.79 -10.44 30.05
CA GLU A 156 -8.89 -10.14 31.00
C GLU A 156 -9.72 -8.92 30.60
N LEU A 157 -9.14 -8.02 29.79
CA LEU A 157 -9.80 -6.81 29.29
C LEU A 157 -10.43 -7.02 27.90
N LYS A 158 -10.18 -8.16 27.26
CA LYS A 158 -10.76 -8.48 25.95
C LYS A 158 -12.22 -8.92 26.09
N SER A 159 -13.09 -8.43 25.22
CA SER A 159 -14.51 -8.77 25.21
C SER A 159 -15.07 -8.80 23.79
N VAL A 160 -16.30 -9.29 23.61
CA VAL A 160 -16.95 -9.30 22.29
C VAL A 160 -17.28 -7.88 21.80
N MET A 161 -17.60 -6.98 22.74
CA MET A 161 -17.99 -5.60 22.45
C MET A 161 -16.80 -4.62 22.46
N ALA A 162 -15.62 -5.10 22.85
CA ALA A 162 -14.35 -4.38 22.86
C ALA A 162 -14.42 -3.05 23.64
N GLU A 163 -15.00 -3.04 24.85
CA GLU A 163 -15.17 -1.80 25.63
C GLU A 163 -13.84 -1.11 25.98
N GLU A 164 -12.77 -1.90 26.14
CA GLU A 164 -11.44 -1.37 26.42
C GLU A 164 -10.88 -0.50 25.27
N SER A 165 -11.39 -0.66 24.04
CA SER A 165 -10.97 0.16 22.89
C SER A 165 -11.24 1.66 23.06
N TYR A 166 -12.22 2.03 23.88
CA TYR A 166 -12.57 3.43 24.16
C TYR A 166 -12.43 3.79 25.64
N ASN A 167 -11.70 2.98 26.42
CA ASN A 167 -11.32 3.33 27.78
C ASN A 167 -10.28 4.47 27.77
N PRO A 168 -10.59 5.68 28.29
CA PRO A 168 -9.64 6.79 28.31
C PRO A 168 -8.40 6.53 29.17
N ASP A 169 -8.48 5.59 30.12
CA ASP A 169 -7.39 5.16 30.97
C ASP A 169 -6.67 3.90 30.44
N GLY A 170 -7.07 3.43 29.24
CA GLY A 170 -6.49 2.25 28.60
C GLY A 170 -5.02 2.45 28.21
N LEU A 171 -4.36 1.36 27.80
CA LEU A 171 -2.94 1.38 27.47
C LEU A 171 -2.58 2.36 26.34
N LEU A 172 -3.32 2.33 25.24
CA LEU A 172 -3.01 3.13 24.05
C LEU A 172 -3.19 4.64 24.30
N PRO A 173 -4.30 5.13 24.91
CA PRO A 173 -4.40 6.53 25.35
C PRO A 173 -3.28 6.98 26.29
N ARG A 174 -2.93 6.15 27.29
CA ARG A 174 -1.79 6.45 28.20
C ARG A 174 -0.47 6.57 27.44
N ALA A 175 -0.21 5.70 26.48
CA ALA A 175 0.98 5.73 25.63
C ALA A 175 1.06 7.02 24.79
N ILE A 176 -0.07 7.41 24.18
CA ILE A 176 -0.17 8.64 23.39
C ILE A 176 0.13 9.86 24.26
N MET A 177 -0.50 9.96 25.45
CA MET A 177 -0.29 11.08 26.37
C MET A 177 1.17 11.17 26.82
N ALA A 178 1.79 10.05 27.22
CA ALA A 178 3.18 10.00 27.63
C ALA A 178 4.15 10.43 26.51
N LEU A 179 3.89 9.96 25.27
CA LEU A 179 4.70 10.35 24.11
C LEU A 179 4.52 11.82 23.74
N LYS A 180 3.30 12.37 23.82
CA LYS A 180 3.05 13.79 23.57
C LYS A 180 3.67 14.69 24.64
N GLU A 181 3.70 14.24 25.90
CA GLU A 181 4.39 14.97 26.97
C GLU A 181 5.91 15.01 26.72
N ALA A 182 6.51 13.87 26.37
CA ALA A 182 7.95 13.77 26.15
C ALA A 182 8.42 14.40 24.82
N PHE A 183 7.63 14.23 23.76
CA PHE A 183 7.97 14.62 22.39
C PHE A 183 6.78 15.31 21.70
N PRO A 184 6.45 16.57 22.02
CA PRO A 184 5.29 17.26 21.46
C PRO A 184 5.30 17.38 19.92
N ASP A 185 6.48 17.25 19.29
CA ASP A 185 6.69 17.43 17.85
C ASP A 185 6.68 16.14 17.03
N VAL A 186 6.49 14.96 17.65
CA VAL A 186 6.30 13.71 16.89
C VAL A 186 4.86 13.57 16.42
N LEU A 187 4.71 12.95 15.25
CA LEU A 187 3.42 12.60 14.67
C LEU A 187 3.01 11.20 15.15
N LEU A 188 1.93 11.12 15.92
CA LEU A 188 1.40 9.88 16.46
C LEU A 188 0.18 9.41 15.65
N LEU A 189 0.30 8.19 15.15
CA LEU A 189 -0.73 7.48 14.42
C LEU A 189 -1.28 6.39 15.34
N ALA A 190 -2.57 6.43 15.65
CA ALA A 190 -3.22 5.45 16.51
C ALA A 190 -4.16 4.56 15.68
N ASP A 191 -4.00 3.24 15.78
CA ASP A 191 -4.87 2.29 15.11
C ASP A 191 -6.30 2.35 15.66
N VAL A 192 -7.28 2.27 14.75
CA VAL A 192 -8.71 2.16 15.08
C VAL A 192 -9.23 0.86 14.47
N ALA A 193 -9.28 -0.16 15.31
CA ALA A 193 -9.86 -1.48 15.05
C ALA A 193 -10.10 -2.17 16.41
N LEU A 194 -11.03 -3.13 16.45
CA LEU A 194 -11.39 -3.81 17.69
C LEU A 194 -10.57 -5.08 17.98
N ASP A 195 -9.78 -5.59 17.03
CA ASP A 195 -9.12 -6.89 17.19
C ASP A 195 -8.10 -6.99 18.34
N PRO A 196 -7.37 -5.94 18.79
CA PRO A 196 -6.55 -6.03 19.99
C PRO A 196 -7.37 -6.19 21.28
N TYR A 197 -8.63 -5.78 21.24
CA TYR A 197 -9.57 -5.72 22.37
C TYR A 197 -10.66 -6.81 22.27
N SER A 198 -10.70 -7.53 21.16
CA SER A 198 -11.71 -8.53 20.86
C SER A 198 -11.30 -9.88 21.45
N SER A 199 -12.18 -10.50 22.24
CA SER A 199 -11.98 -11.89 22.67
C SER A 199 -12.10 -12.90 21.51
N MET A 200 -12.49 -12.46 20.32
CA MET A 200 -12.64 -13.27 19.11
C MET A 200 -11.54 -13.02 18.05
N GLY A 201 -10.70 -12.00 18.25
CA GLY A 201 -9.64 -11.61 17.30
C GLY A 201 -10.13 -10.97 15.99
N HIS A 202 -11.39 -10.52 15.93
CA HIS A 202 -11.99 -9.83 14.78
C HIS A 202 -11.97 -8.31 14.96
N ASP A 203 -11.83 -7.57 13.85
CA ASP A 203 -11.74 -6.10 13.82
C ASP A 203 -13.08 -5.43 14.20
N GLY A 204 -14.15 -6.23 14.31
CA GLY A 204 -15.51 -5.79 14.64
C GLY A 204 -16.26 -6.74 15.58
N VAL A 205 -17.44 -6.29 16.01
CA VAL A 205 -18.33 -7.04 16.90
C VAL A 205 -18.88 -8.27 16.17
N VAL A 206 -18.72 -9.44 16.78
CA VAL A 206 -19.21 -10.72 16.23
C VAL A 206 -20.59 -11.02 16.79
N ASP A 207 -21.56 -11.26 15.92
CA ASP A 207 -22.87 -11.78 16.29
C ASP A 207 -22.76 -13.25 16.74
N GLU A 208 -23.09 -13.54 17.99
CA GLU A 208 -22.90 -14.87 18.59
C GLU A 208 -23.71 -15.97 17.89
N GLN A 209 -24.86 -15.63 17.28
CA GLN A 209 -25.73 -16.62 16.66
C GLN A 209 -25.28 -16.98 15.23
N SER A 210 -24.90 -15.98 14.44
CA SER A 210 -24.57 -16.15 13.03
C SER A 210 -23.06 -16.19 12.75
N GLY A 211 -22.23 -15.77 13.72
CA GLY A 211 -20.78 -15.60 13.53
C GLY A 211 -20.41 -14.43 12.59
N LYS A 212 -21.38 -13.60 12.20
CA LYS A 212 -21.15 -12.45 11.31
C LYS A 212 -20.53 -11.29 12.06
N ILE A 213 -19.67 -10.55 11.37
CA ILE A 213 -19.11 -9.30 11.87
C ILE A 213 -20.13 -8.20 11.54
N LEU A 214 -20.66 -7.54 12.57
CA LEU A 214 -21.75 -6.59 12.43
C LEU A 214 -21.21 -5.20 12.06
N ASN A 215 -21.39 -4.79 10.80
CA ASN A 215 -20.85 -3.54 10.25
C ASN A 215 -21.20 -2.31 11.11
N ASP A 216 -22.47 -1.94 11.17
CA ASP A 216 -22.90 -0.66 11.75
C ASP A 216 -22.66 -0.60 13.27
N LEU A 217 -22.85 -1.71 13.96
CA LEU A 217 -22.54 -1.81 15.39
C LEU A 217 -21.04 -1.66 15.64
N THR A 218 -20.20 -2.21 14.76
CA THR A 218 -18.75 -2.02 14.81
C THR A 218 -18.39 -0.56 14.57
N VAL A 219 -18.91 0.06 13.51
CA VAL A 219 -18.67 1.48 13.21
C VAL A 219 -18.99 2.38 14.40
N HIS A 220 -20.10 2.12 15.11
CA HIS A 220 -20.44 2.84 16.33
C HIS A 220 -19.37 2.70 17.44
N GLN A 221 -18.79 1.51 17.62
CA GLN A 221 -17.71 1.31 18.60
C GLN A 221 -16.41 1.99 18.15
N LEU A 222 -16.07 1.91 16.87
CA LEU A 222 -14.87 2.56 16.29
C LEU A 222 -14.93 4.09 16.42
N CYS A 223 -16.11 4.70 16.30
CA CYS A 223 -16.28 6.14 16.53
C CYS A 223 -15.91 6.53 17.97
N LYS A 224 -16.31 5.72 18.97
CA LYS A 224 -15.93 5.95 20.37
C LYS A 224 -14.42 5.83 20.56
N GLN A 225 -13.80 4.80 20.00
CA GLN A 225 -12.35 4.59 20.04
C GLN A 225 -11.61 5.78 19.42
N ALA A 226 -12.01 6.21 18.22
CA ALA A 226 -11.38 7.33 17.53
C ALA A 226 -11.45 8.63 18.35
N ILE A 227 -12.61 8.94 18.95
CA ILE A 227 -12.76 10.12 19.84
C ILE A 227 -11.81 10.00 21.04
N THR A 228 -11.76 8.84 21.70
CA THR A 228 -10.89 8.62 22.86
C THR A 228 -9.42 8.83 22.51
N LEU A 229 -8.96 8.31 21.37
CA LEU A 229 -7.58 8.45 20.91
C LEU A 229 -7.25 9.88 20.48
N ALA A 230 -8.17 10.57 19.80
CA ALA A 230 -8.03 11.98 19.44
C ALA A 230 -7.90 12.86 20.69
N ARG A 231 -8.76 12.64 21.70
CA ARG A 231 -8.69 13.37 22.99
C ARG A 231 -7.41 13.10 23.78
N ALA A 232 -6.81 11.91 23.63
CA ALA A 232 -5.51 11.58 24.20
C ALA A 232 -4.35 12.32 23.52
N GLY A 233 -4.57 12.86 22.31
CA GLY A 233 -3.60 13.65 21.56
C GLY A 233 -3.00 12.94 20.33
N ALA A 234 -3.66 11.90 19.80
CA ALA A 234 -3.26 11.33 18.51
C ALA A 234 -3.44 12.38 17.39
N ASP A 235 -2.41 12.57 16.56
CA ASP A 235 -2.49 13.48 15.42
C ASP A 235 -3.31 12.87 14.28
N MET A 236 -3.22 11.54 14.13
CA MET A 236 -4.02 10.79 13.19
C MET A 236 -4.62 9.56 13.85
N VAL A 237 -5.88 9.30 13.53
CA VAL A 237 -6.50 7.99 13.75
C VAL A 237 -6.45 7.20 12.45
N CYS A 238 -6.23 5.89 12.54
CA CYS A 238 -5.95 5.03 11.41
C CYS A 238 -6.93 3.85 11.36
N PRO A 239 -8.17 4.03 10.85
CA PRO A 239 -9.17 2.98 10.79
C PRO A 239 -8.72 1.84 9.88
N SER A 240 -8.37 0.70 10.48
CA SER A 240 -7.84 -0.48 9.79
C SER A 240 -8.85 -1.63 9.71
N ASP A 241 -10.06 -1.42 10.21
CA ASP A 241 -11.14 -2.39 10.38
C ASP A 241 -11.81 -2.91 9.09
N MET A 242 -11.73 -2.15 8.00
CA MET A 242 -12.41 -2.45 6.71
C MET A 242 -13.94 -2.53 6.78
N MET A 243 -14.60 -1.86 7.72
CA MET A 243 -16.06 -1.73 7.73
C MET A 243 -16.52 -0.69 6.68
N ASP A 244 -17.72 -0.90 6.17
CA ASP A 244 -18.35 0.01 5.21
C ASP A 244 -18.74 1.31 5.92
N GLY A 245 -18.35 2.45 5.35
CA GLY A 245 -18.76 3.79 5.80
C GLY A 245 -18.09 4.31 7.08
N ARG A 246 -17.17 3.56 7.70
CA ARG A 246 -16.53 3.99 8.96
C ARG A 246 -15.80 5.33 8.86
N VAL A 247 -15.20 5.64 7.71
CA VAL A 247 -14.42 6.88 7.52
C VAL A 247 -15.32 8.09 7.72
N SER A 248 -16.47 8.13 7.05
CA SER A 248 -17.43 9.22 7.16
C SER A 248 -17.99 9.34 8.59
N ALA A 249 -18.35 8.21 9.20
CA ALA A 249 -18.88 8.18 10.57
C ALA A 249 -17.85 8.66 11.62
N ILE A 250 -16.59 8.23 11.49
CA ILE A 250 -15.50 8.67 12.36
C ILE A 250 -15.24 10.16 12.14
N ARG A 251 -15.21 10.64 10.89
CA ARG A 251 -15.02 12.06 10.57
C ARG A 251 -16.10 12.93 11.21
N GLU A 252 -17.37 12.56 11.02
CA GLU A 252 -18.50 13.27 11.62
C GLU A 252 -18.42 13.29 13.15
N SER A 253 -18.07 12.15 13.76
CA SER A 253 -17.92 12.02 15.21
C SER A 253 -16.79 12.91 15.77
N LEU A 254 -15.62 12.90 15.11
CA LEU A 254 -14.49 13.77 15.48
C LEU A 254 -14.87 15.25 15.35
N ASP A 255 -15.56 15.63 14.27
CA ASP A 255 -15.98 17.02 14.05
C ASP A 255 -17.00 17.49 15.09
N MET A 256 -17.98 16.65 15.45
CA MET A 256 -18.96 16.94 16.49
C MET A 256 -18.31 17.14 17.87
N GLU A 257 -17.23 16.41 18.14
CA GLU A 257 -16.45 16.51 19.38
C GLU A 257 -15.37 17.61 19.35
N GLY A 258 -15.33 18.43 18.29
CA GLY A 258 -14.36 19.52 18.15
C GLY A 258 -12.94 19.06 17.84
N CYS A 259 -12.74 17.78 17.51
CA CYS A 259 -11.46 17.19 17.10
C CYS A 259 -11.24 17.37 15.58
N THR A 260 -11.46 18.59 15.08
CA THR A 260 -11.45 18.89 13.63
C THR A 260 -10.09 18.75 12.98
N ASP A 261 -9.01 18.93 13.75
CA ASP A 261 -7.62 18.84 13.26
C ASP A 261 -7.08 17.41 13.22
N THR A 262 -7.71 16.46 13.93
CA THR A 262 -7.29 15.06 13.91
C THR A 262 -7.50 14.49 12.51
N SER A 263 -6.43 14.00 11.90
CA SER A 263 -6.47 13.43 10.55
C SER A 263 -6.95 11.97 10.57
N ILE A 264 -7.42 11.47 9.42
CA ILE A 264 -7.82 10.06 9.25
C ILE A 264 -6.92 9.43 8.20
N LEU A 265 -6.08 8.46 8.59
CA LEU A 265 -5.39 7.62 7.61
C LEU A 265 -6.22 6.37 7.33
N ALA A 266 -7.08 6.43 6.33
CA ALA A 266 -7.95 5.31 5.99
C ALA A 266 -7.17 4.15 5.35
N TYR A 267 -7.32 2.95 5.90
CA TYR A 267 -6.93 1.73 5.21
C TYR A 267 -8.00 1.39 4.17
N SER A 268 -7.97 2.04 3.01
CA SER A 268 -8.94 1.77 1.94
C SER A 268 -8.75 0.38 1.34
N CYS A 269 -7.49 -0.02 1.10
CA CYS A 269 -7.19 -1.24 0.35
C CYS A 269 -6.44 -2.25 1.24
N LYS A 270 -7.07 -2.77 2.29
CA LYS A 270 -6.51 -3.81 3.18
C LYS A 270 -7.06 -5.18 2.77
N TYR A 271 -6.16 -6.05 2.31
CA TYR A 271 -6.47 -7.37 1.77
C TYR A 271 -6.52 -8.45 2.85
N ALA A 272 -7.34 -9.49 2.63
CA ALA A 272 -7.39 -10.71 3.43
C ALA A 272 -6.14 -11.56 3.19
N SER A 273 -5.05 -11.17 3.84
CA SER A 273 -3.71 -11.67 3.57
C SER A 273 -3.20 -12.67 4.61
N SER A 274 -2.36 -13.61 4.17
CA SER A 274 -1.61 -14.52 5.04
C SER A 274 -0.34 -13.89 5.62
N PHE A 275 0.06 -12.69 5.15
CA PHE A 275 1.28 -12.01 5.61
C PHE A 275 1.16 -11.39 7.02
N TYR A 276 -0.03 -11.38 7.63
CA TYR A 276 -0.26 -10.75 8.95
C TYR A 276 0.07 -11.64 10.16
N GLY A 277 0.55 -12.88 9.95
CA GLY A 277 0.86 -13.82 11.03
C GLY A 277 1.74 -13.22 12.14
N PRO A 278 2.93 -12.68 11.83
CA PRO A 278 3.81 -12.10 12.84
C PRO A 278 3.22 -10.91 13.61
N PHE A 279 2.37 -10.10 12.96
CA PHE A 279 1.67 -9.00 13.64
C PHE A 279 0.64 -9.52 14.64
N ARG A 280 -0.10 -10.58 14.29
CA ARG A 280 -1.05 -11.23 15.20
C ARG A 280 -0.32 -11.88 16.38
N ASP A 281 0.86 -12.43 16.16
CA ASP A 281 1.73 -12.88 17.25
C ASP A 281 2.13 -11.69 18.14
N ALA A 282 2.46 -10.53 17.58
CA ALA A 282 2.86 -9.36 18.35
C ALA A 282 1.76 -8.86 19.31
N LEU A 283 0.49 -8.94 18.92
CA LEU A 283 -0.66 -8.50 19.74
C LEU A 283 -1.38 -9.63 20.48
N ASP A 284 -1.06 -10.88 20.18
CA ASP A 284 -1.83 -12.06 20.59
C ASP A 284 -3.32 -11.93 20.22
N SER A 285 -3.56 -11.61 18.95
CA SER A 285 -4.88 -11.26 18.39
C SER A 285 -5.31 -12.21 17.26
N HIS A 286 -4.87 -13.46 17.31
CA HIS A 286 -5.30 -14.48 16.34
C HIS A 286 -6.81 -14.72 16.42
N MET A 287 -7.44 -14.93 15.27
CA MET A 287 -8.87 -15.24 15.22
C MET A 287 -9.15 -16.61 15.85
N VAL A 288 -10.21 -16.68 16.64
CA VAL A 288 -10.60 -17.92 17.33
C VAL A 288 -11.34 -18.88 16.40
N GLY A 289 -11.32 -20.18 16.73
CA GLY A 289 -12.19 -21.16 16.06
C GLY A 289 -11.88 -21.43 14.58
N GLY A 290 -10.72 -21.01 14.07
CA GLY A 290 -10.33 -21.20 12.68
C GLY A 290 -11.08 -20.31 11.68
N THR A 291 -11.69 -19.22 12.15
CA THR A 291 -12.33 -18.22 11.31
C THR A 291 -11.31 -17.38 10.54
N ASP A 292 -11.78 -16.57 9.60
CA ASP A 292 -10.95 -15.66 8.82
C ASP A 292 -11.58 -14.26 8.68
N LYS A 293 -10.83 -13.34 8.07
CA LYS A 293 -11.21 -11.93 7.90
C LYS A 293 -11.80 -11.64 6.50
N LYS A 294 -12.15 -12.67 5.71
CA LYS A 294 -12.51 -12.53 4.28
C LYS A 294 -13.88 -11.90 4.02
N THR A 295 -14.71 -11.74 5.04
CA THR A 295 -16.03 -11.11 4.90
C THR A 295 -15.97 -9.58 4.92
N TYR A 296 -14.80 -9.00 5.16
CA TYR A 296 -14.59 -7.54 5.20
C TYR A 296 -13.22 -7.11 4.64
N GLN A 297 -12.15 -7.87 4.86
CA GLN A 297 -10.88 -7.63 4.17
C GLN A 297 -10.98 -8.12 2.72
N MET A 298 -10.37 -7.37 1.79
CA MET A 298 -10.53 -7.60 0.35
C MET A 298 -9.92 -8.92 -0.14
N ASP A 299 -10.49 -9.51 -1.18
CA ASP A 299 -9.88 -10.65 -1.87
C ASP A 299 -8.56 -10.21 -2.57
N PRO A 300 -7.41 -10.87 -2.31
CA PRO A 300 -6.14 -10.59 -2.98
C PRO A 300 -6.18 -10.63 -4.52
N SER A 301 -7.18 -11.29 -5.09
CA SER A 301 -7.38 -11.41 -6.55
C SER A 301 -8.00 -10.15 -7.17
N ASN A 302 -8.52 -9.22 -6.35
CA ASN A 302 -9.31 -8.10 -6.81
C ASN A 302 -8.52 -6.79 -6.83
N SER A 303 -8.20 -6.30 -8.05
CA SER A 303 -7.60 -4.97 -8.24
C SER A 303 -8.67 -3.87 -8.42
N ARG A 304 -9.69 -4.10 -9.26
CA ARG A 304 -10.77 -3.13 -9.54
C ARG A 304 -11.55 -2.71 -8.30
N GLU A 305 -11.72 -3.62 -7.33
CA GLU A 305 -12.39 -3.34 -6.06
C GLU A 305 -11.62 -2.30 -5.23
N ALA A 306 -10.29 -2.30 -5.31
CA ALA A 306 -9.44 -1.34 -4.60
C ALA A 306 -9.70 0.11 -5.02
N GLU A 307 -9.98 0.34 -6.31
CA GLU A 307 -10.31 1.67 -6.82
C GLU A 307 -11.63 2.18 -6.23
N ARG A 308 -12.62 1.29 -6.11
CA ARG A 308 -13.91 1.62 -5.49
C ARG A 308 -13.75 1.99 -4.02
N GLU A 309 -12.98 1.21 -3.26
CA GLU A 309 -12.69 1.47 -1.84
C GLU A 309 -11.90 2.77 -1.65
N ALA A 310 -10.88 3.01 -2.47
CA ALA A 310 -10.08 4.23 -2.42
C ALA A 310 -10.90 5.47 -2.80
N GLU A 311 -11.81 5.36 -3.76
CA GLU A 311 -12.71 6.45 -4.13
C GLU A 311 -13.73 6.74 -3.03
N ALA A 312 -14.32 5.71 -2.41
CA ALA A 312 -15.21 5.85 -1.27
C ALA A 312 -14.51 6.55 -0.10
N GLY A 313 -13.31 6.08 0.30
CA GLY A 313 -12.52 6.72 1.35
C GLY A 313 -12.20 8.19 1.08
N ARG A 314 -11.87 8.55 -0.18
CA ARG A 314 -11.65 9.96 -0.57
C ARG A 314 -12.93 10.80 -0.46
N ARG A 315 -14.09 10.28 -0.90
CA ARG A 315 -15.38 10.98 -0.80
C ARG A 315 -15.78 11.21 0.66
N ASP A 316 -15.45 10.26 1.52
CA ASP A 316 -15.72 10.29 2.96
C ASP A 316 -14.74 11.15 3.77
N ARG A 317 -13.83 11.88 3.10
CA ARG A 317 -12.85 12.81 3.69
C ARG A 317 -11.80 12.14 4.58
N ALA A 318 -11.28 10.98 4.13
CA ALA A 318 -9.97 10.50 4.55
C ALA A 318 -8.88 11.57 4.31
#